data_AF-A0A2K1ES38-F1
#
_entry.id   AF-A0A2K1ES38-F1
#
_cell.length_a   1.000
_cell.length_b   1.000
_cell.length_c   1.000
_cell.angle_alpha   90.00
_cell.angle_beta   90.00
_cell.angle_gamma   90.00
#
_symmetry.space_group_name_H-M   'P 1'
#
loop_
_entity.id
_entity.type
_entity.pdbx_description
1 polymer ?
#
loop_
_entity_poly.entity_id
_entity_poly.type
_entity_poly.pdbx_seq_one_letter_code
_entity_poly.pdbx_strand_id
1 'polypeptide(L)'
;MNNRWRQLRKIMTEDDFFWSGIENQPEAPCPVCGGKLIYDSWFEECFGCTESVTKCTGCNYLDSWSYGHTHLEVGKWSTDFFYSTPDEEVERIRSEFIRLMIFEKQRRKREIRKYYRKRG
;
A
#
# COMPACT_ATOMS: atom_id res chain seq x y z
N MET A 1 11.29 -17.06 -1.74
CA MET A 1 10.14 -18.01 -1.80
C MET A 1 10.13 -18.84 -0.53
N ASN A 2 9.01 -18.79 0.22
CA ASN A 2 8.84 -19.50 1.49
C ASN A 2 8.79 -21.04 1.27
N ASN A 3 9.21 -21.85 2.25
CA ASN A 3 9.34 -23.32 2.10
C ASN A 3 8.02 -24.02 1.73
N ARG A 4 6.89 -23.46 2.16
CA ARG A 4 5.53 -23.93 1.83
C ARG A 4 5.24 -23.93 0.32
N TRP A 5 5.69 -22.90 -0.41
CA TRP A 5 5.47 -22.78 -1.86
C TRP A 5 6.24 -23.84 -2.66
N ARG A 6 7.42 -24.26 -2.17
CA ARG A 6 8.19 -25.36 -2.79
C ARG A 6 7.51 -26.71 -2.63
N GLN A 7 6.74 -26.91 -1.55
CA GLN A 7 6.01 -28.14 -1.30
C GLN A 7 4.73 -28.20 -2.14
N LEU A 8 3.98 -27.10 -2.25
CA LEU A 8 2.76 -27.03 -3.07
C LEU A 8 3.03 -27.31 -4.55
N ARG A 9 4.13 -26.80 -5.11
CA ARG A 9 4.53 -27.03 -6.51
C ARG A 9 4.76 -28.52 -6.84
N LYS A 10 5.05 -29.37 -5.85
CA LYS A 10 5.28 -30.81 -6.07
C LYS A 10 3.98 -31.63 -6.09
N ILE A 11 2.88 -31.07 -5.58
CA ILE A 11 1.63 -31.80 -5.32
C ILE A 11 0.52 -31.33 -6.27
N MET A 12 0.61 -30.09 -6.77
CA MET A 12 -0.39 -29.46 -7.62
C MET A 12 0.02 -29.53 -9.09
N THR A 13 -0.98 -29.55 -9.99
CA THR A 13 -0.73 -29.32 -11.42
C THR A 13 -0.22 -27.90 -11.64
N GLU A 14 0.43 -27.62 -12.78
CA GLU A 14 0.98 -26.28 -13.04
C GLU A 14 -0.10 -25.20 -13.06
N ASP A 15 -1.29 -25.51 -13.58
CA ASP A 15 -2.44 -24.60 -13.61
C ASP A 15 -2.98 -24.34 -12.19
N ASP A 16 -3.17 -25.38 -11.38
CA ASP A 16 -3.64 -25.21 -9.99
C ASP A 16 -2.61 -24.45 -9.13
N PHE A 17 -1.32 -24.68 -9.37
CA PHE A 17 -0.25 -23.97 -8.68
C PHE A 17 -0.23 -22.48 -9.07
N PHE A 18 -0.50 -22.17 -10.34
CA PHE A 18 -0.59 -20.80 -10.83
C PHE A 18 -1.78 -20.05 -10.20
N TRP A 19 -2.98 -20.65 -10.22
CA TRP A 19 -4.18 -20.05 -9.62
C TRP A 19 -4.08 -19.92 -8.09
N SER A 20 -3.57 -20.95 -7.39
CA SER A 20 -3.30 -20.84 -5.95
C SER A 20 -2.24 -19.78 -5.63
N GLY A 21 -1.30 -19.56 -6.54
CA GLY A 21 -0.33 -18.46 -6.54
C GLY A 21 -0.97 -17.08 -6.48
N ILE A 22 -2.03 -16.89 -7.26
CA ILE A 22 -2.78 -15.63 -7.36
C ILE A 22 -3.71 -15.47 -6.14
N GLU A 23 -4.44 -16.52 -5.77
CA GLU A 23 -5.42 -16.49 -4.68
C GLU A 23 -4.78 -16.35 -3.28
N ASN A 24 -3.54 -16.83 -3.10
CA ASN A 24 -2.85 -16.84 -1.80
C ASN A 24 -1.68 -15.86 -1.74
N GLN A 25 -1.67 -14.81 -2.56
CA GLN A 25 -0.65 -13.77 -2.38
C GLN A 25 -0.82 -13.13 -1.00
N PRO A 26 0.25 -13.08 -0.18
CA PRO A 26 0.17 -12.39 1.09
C PRO A 26 -0.13 -10.91 0.84
N GLU A 27 -1.12 -10.37 1.53
CA GLU A 27 -1.44 -8.94 1.51
C GLU A 27 -0.15 -8.13 1.71
N ALA A 28 0.11 -7.17 0.82
CA ALA A 28 1.32 -6.37 0.90
C ALA A 28 1.32 -5.58 2.22
N PRO A 29 2.42 -5.58 2.99
CA PRO A 29 2.49 -4.82 4.22
C PRO A 29 2.59 -3.32 3.92
N CYS A 30 2.17 -2.49 4.87
CA CYS A 30 2.27 -1.05 4.74
C CYS A 30 3.71 -0.61 4.41
N PRO A 31 3.92 0.24 3.39
CA PRO A 31 5.25 0.62 2.93
C PRO A 31 6.07 1.38 4.00
N VAL A 32 5.36 2.08 4.90
CA VAL A 32 5.93 2.92 5.95
C VAL A 32 6.23 2.14 7.23
N CYS A 33 5.23 1.47 7.81
CA CYS A 33 5.39 0.81 9.11
C CYS A 33 5.45 -0.71 9.07
N GLY A 34 5.16 -1.35 7.94
CA GLY A 34 5.11 -2.80 7.81
C GLY A 34 3.87 -3.45 8.44
N GLY A 35 2.90 -2.65 8.92
CA GLY A 35 1.63 -3.13 9.46
C GLY A 35 0.64 -3.57 8.38
N LYS A 36 -0.54 -4.03 8.81
CA LYS A 36 -1.63 -4.42 7.90
C LYS A 36 -2.18 -3.21 7.14
N LEU A 37 -2.49 -3.39 5.87
CA LEU A 37 -3.26 -2.45 5.05
C LEU A 37 -4.71 -2.92 4.98
N ILE A 38 -5.63 -1.95 5.02
CA ILE A 38 -7.04 -2.15 4.73
C ILE A 38 -7.25 -1.68 3.31
N TYR A 39 -7.86 -2.54 2.50
CA TYR A 39 -8.19 -2.29 1.10
C TYR A 39 -9.70 -2.38 0.96
N ASP A 40 -10.34 -1.29 0.58
CA ASP A 40 -11.76 -1.24 0.28
C ASP A 40 -11.93 -0.73 -1.16
N SER A 41 -12.89 -1.28 -1.90
CA SER A 41 -13.19 -0.87 -3.26
C SER A 41 -14.67 -1.00 -3.55
N TRP A 42 -15.23 -0.02 -4.24
CA TRP A 42 -16.64 0.04 -4.60
C TRP A 42 -16.79 0.08 -6.10
N PHE A 43 -17.81 -0.63 -6.60
CA PHE A 43 -18.06 -0.81 -8.01
C PHE A 43 -19.49 -0.44 -8.36
N GLU A 44 -19.67 0.25 -9.48
CA GLU A 44 -20.96 0.49 -10.11
C GLU A 44 -21.02 -0.25 -11.46
N GLU A 45 -22.17 -0.86 -11.76
CA GLU A 45 -22.37 -1.66 -12.98
C GLU A 45 -22.01 -0.91 -14.27
N CYS A 46 -22.26 0.40 -14.31
CA CYS A 46 -22.04 1.21 -15.51
C CYS A 46 -20.65 1.87 -15.58
N PHE A 47 -19.95 2.02 -14.45
CA PHE A 47 -18.73 2.85 -14.35
C PHE A 47 -17.49 2.07 -13.89
N GLY A 48 -17.65 0.80 -13.50
CA GLY A 48 -16.56 -0.01 -12.97
C GLY A 48 -16.21 0.41 -11.54
N CYS A 49 -14.92 0.39 -11.18
CA CYS A 49 -14.47 0.84 -9.86
C CYS A 49 -14.73 2.35 -9.74
N THR A 50 -15.56 2.77 -8.79
CA THR A 50 -15.86 4.18 -8.54
C THR A 50 -15.01 4.74 -7.42
N GLU A 51 -14.65 3.90 -6.45
CA GLU A 51 -13.83 4.27 -5.32
C GLU A 51 -12.90 3.14 -4.92
N SER A 52 -11.67 3.48 -4.56
CA SER A 52 -10.72 2.56 -3.94
C SER A 52 -9.97 3.27 -2.83
N VAL A 53 -9.81 2.61 -1.69
CA VAL A 53 -9.16 3.15 -0.51
C VAL A 53 -8.18 2.12 0.02
N THR A 54 -6.92 2.52 0.11
CA THR A 54 -5.87 1.77 0.77
C THR A 54 -5.35 2.55 1.96
N LYS A 55 -5.53 2.04 3.19
CA LYS A 55 -5.11 2.74 4.40
C LYS A 55 -4.37 1.87 5.40
N CYS A 56 -3.42 2.46 6.12
CA CYS A 56 -2.77 1.83 7.26
C CYS A 56 -3.24 2.43 8.58
N THR A 57 -3.78 1.59 9.45
CA THR A 57 -4.22 1.98 10.81
C THR A 57 -3.07 2.35 11.75
N GLY A 58 -1.83 1.99 11.41
CA GLY A 58 -0.67 2.18 12.28
C GLY A 58 0.16 3.43 12.03
N CYS A 59 0.08 4.05 10.85
CA CYS A 59 1.06 5.07 10.46
C CYS A 59 0.57 6.21 9.56
N ASN A 60 -0.74 6.46 9.48
CA ASN A 60 -1.32 7.50 8.63
C ASN A 60 -0.80 7.40 7.19
N TYR A 61 -0.82 6.19 6.64
CA TYR A 61 -0.66 5.99 5.20
C TYR A 61 -2.06 5.88 4.61
N LEU A 62 -2.37 6.69 3.62
CA LEU A 62 -3.63 6.66 2.88
C LEU A 62 -3.35 6.89 1.40
N ASP A 63 -3.97 6.08 0.57
CA ASP A 63 -4.06 6.25 -0.88
C ASP A 63 -5.52 5.99 -1.24
N SER A 64 -6.23 7.05 -1.62
CA SER A 64 -7.66 7.02 -1.87
C SER A 64 -7.93 7.60 -3.25
N TRP A 65 -8.73 6.90 -4.05
CA TRP A 65 -9.20 7.38 -5.33
C TRP A 65 -10.73 7.27 -5.36
N SER A 66 -11.43 8.32 -5.77
CA SER A 66 -12.89 8.36 -5.91
C SER A 66 -13.27 9.28 -7.06
N TYR A 67 -14.00 8.76 -8.06
CA TYR A 67 -14.49 9.50 -9.24
C TYR A 67 -13.46 10.45 -9.88
N GLY A 68 -12.21 9.98 -10.06
CA GLY A 68 -11.16 10.79 -10.66
C GLY A 68 -10.50 11.80 -9.72
N HIS A 69 -10.84 11.83 -8.43
CA HIS A 69 -10.12 12.55 -7.39
C HIS A 69 -9.22 11.57 -6.63
N THR A 70 -7.94 11.93 -6.44
CA THR A 70 -6.97 11.15 -5.67
C THR A 70 -6.51 11.93 -4.46
N HIS A 71 -6.59 11.31 -3.29
CA HIS A 71 -6.12 11.83 -2.01
C HIS A 71 -5.02 10.93 -1.46
N LEU A 72 -3.86 11.51 -1.16
CA LEU A 72 -2.70 10.80 -0.64
C LEU A 72 -2.31 11.38 0.73
N GLU A 73 -2.04 10.51 1.71
CA GLU A 73 -1.50 10.91 3.01
C GLU A 73 -0.33 10.04 3.47
N VAL A 74 0.67 10.69 4.04
CA VAL A 74 1.76 10.01 4.75
C VAL A 74 2.25 10.83 5.94
N GLY A 75 2.04 10.30 7.15
CA GLY A 75 2.48 10.93 8.39
C GLY A 75 1.72 12.22 8.67
N LYS A 76 2.32 13.37 8.36
CA LYS A 76 1.72 14.71 8.49
C LYS A 76 1.47 15.41 7.15
N TRP A 77 1.90 14.79 6.06
CA TRP A 77 1.73 15.33 4.72
C TRP A 77 0.47 14.72 4.10
N SER A 78 -0.29 15.55 3.41
CA SER A 78 -1.47 15.18 2.66
C SER A 78 -1.54 16.01 1.39
N THR A 79 -2.04 15.44 0.31
CA THR A 79 -2.31 16.19 -0.93
C THR A 79 -3.44 15.55 -1.70
N ASP A 80 -4.04 16.36 -2.57
CA ASP A 80 -5.13 15.99 -3.46
C ASP A 80 -4.76 16.33 -4.90
N PHE A 81 -5.25 15.55 -5.85
CA PHE A 81 -5.23 15.91 -7.28
C PHE A 81 -6.41 15.28 -8.02
N PHE A 82 -6.75 15.84 -9.19
CA PHE A 82 -7.89 15.41 -9.99
C PHE A 82 -7.42 14.78 -11.29
N TYR A 83 -8.33 14.08 -11.99
CA TYR A 83 -8.06 13.50 -13.31
C TYR A 83 -7.71 14.56 -14.36
N SER A 84 -8.10 15.81 -14.12
CA SER A 84 -7.77 16.97 -14.96
C SER A 84 -6.41 17.59 -14.62
N THR A 85 -5.75 17.15 -13.55
CA THR A 85 -4.41 17.62 -13.18
C THR A 85 -3.41 17.14 -14.25
N PRO A 86 -2.51 18.01 -14.76
CA PRO A 86 -1.54 17.63 -15.78
C PRO A 86 -0.65 16.46 -15.33
N ASP A 87 -0.35 15.53 -16.25
CA ASP A 87 0.44 14.33 -15.96
C ASP A 87 1.80 14.64 -15.31
N GLU A 88 2.48 15.72 -15.75
CA GLU A 88 3.75 16.15 -15.15
C GLU A 88 3.62 16.53 -13.67
N GLU A 89 2.50 17.13 -13.28
CA GLU A 89 2.22 17.51 -11.91
C GLU A 89 1.85 16.27 -11.07
N VAL A 90 1.03 15.37 -11.63
CA VAL A 90 0.70 14.08 -11.00
C VAL A 90 1.97 13.27 -10.72
N GLU A 91 2.90 13.20 -11.67
CA GLU A 91 4.13 12.43 -11.52
C GLU A 91 5.06 13.05 -10.47
N ARG A 92 5.10 14.39 -10.39
CA ARG A 92 5.79 15.11 -9.31
C ARG A 92 5.19 14.80 -7.94
N ILE A 93 3.86 14.88 -7.82
CA ILE A 93 3.14 14.58 -6.57
C ILE A 93 3.44 13.14 -6.12
N ARG A 94 3.32 12.16 -7.04
CA ARG A 94 3.61 10.75 -6.75
C ARG A 94 5.07 10.53 -6.35
N SER A 95 6.00 11.18 -7.03
CA SER A 95 7.43 11.12 -6.69
C SER A 95 7.72 11.70 -5.30
N GLU A 96 7.08 12.81 -4.94
CA GLU A 96 7.19 13.40 -3.62
C GLU A 96 6.59 12.49 -2.54
N PHE A 97 5.41 11.92 -2.81
CA PHE A 97 4.76 10.96 -1.91
C PHE A 97 5.68 9.77 -1.59
N ILE A 98 6.33 9.19 -2.61
CA ILE A 98 7.30 8.10 -2.43
C ILE A 98 8.48 8.52 -1.53
N ARG A 99 9.02 9.73 -1.75
CA ARG A 99 10.12 10.25 -0.91
C ARG A 99 9.68 10.41 0.54
N LEU A 100 8.49 10.94 0.77
CA LEU A 100 7.94 11.13 2.10
C LEU A 100 7.64 9.81 2.81
N MET A 101 7.17 8.79 2.09
CA MET A 101 7.06 7.43 2.62
C MET A 101 8.39 6.89 3.15
N ILE A 102 9.48 7.09 2.40
CA ILE A 102 10.82 6.66 2.81
C ILE A 102 11.27 7.43 4.07
N PHE A 103 11.09 8.76 4.09
CA PHE A 103 11.46 9.56 5.26
C PHE A 103 10.66 9.17 6.50
N GLU A 104 9.37 8.91 6.36
CA GLU A 104 8.54 8.51 7.48
C GLU A 104 8.90 7.12 8.02
N LYS A 105 9.17 6.17 7.12
CA LYS A 105 9.73 4.87 7.50
C LYS A 105 11.00 5.00 8.32
N GLN A 106 11.91 5.89 7.91
CA GLN A 106 13.15 6.14 8.64
C GLN A 106 12.92 6.86 9.99
N ARG A 107 12.00 7.83 10.05
CA ARG A 107 11.61 8.50 11.30
C ARG A 107 11.10 7.49 12.32
N ARG A 108 10.14 6.65 11.94
CA ARG A 108 9.59 5.60 12.83
C ARG A 108 10.66 4.61 13.29
N LYS A 109 11.54 4.16 12.40
CA LYS A 109 12.68 3.30 12.78
C LYS A 109 13.56 3.96 13.85
N ARG A 110 13.83 5.27 13.74
CA ARG A 110 14.59 6.02 14.76
C ARG A 110 13.83 6.12 16.08
N GLU A 111 12.53 6.38 16.05
CA GLU A 111 11.68 6.45 17.25
C GLU A 111 11.62 5.12 18.00
N ILE A 112 11.42 4.01 17.28
CA ILE A 112 11.43 2.65 17.84
C ILE A 112 12.78 2.36 18.53
N ARG A 113 13.90 2.67 17.87
CA ARG A 113 15.24 2.50 18.46
C ARG A 113 15.43 3.34 19.73
N LYS A 114 14.95 4.59 19.74
CA LYS A 114 15.00 5.46 20.93
C LYS A 114 14.18 4.88 22.08
N TYR A 115 13.00 4.33 21.79
CA TYR A 115 12.12 3.72 22.79
C TYR A 115 12.80 2.55 23.50
N TYR A 116 13.34 1.60 22.74
CA TYR A 116 14.00 0.42 23.33
C TYR A 116 15.32 0.76 24.05
N ARG A 117 16.07 1.77 23.59
CA ARG A 117 17.28 2.25 24.30
C ARG A 117 17.01 2.89 25.66
N LYS A 118 15.80 3.42 25.90
CA LYS A 118 15.44 4.03 27.19
C LYS A 118 14.96 3.01 28.23
N ARG A 119 14.73 1.75 27.81
CA ARG A 119 14.12 0.70 28.61
C ARG A 119 15.06 -0.45 28.99
N GLY A 120 16.19 -0.56 28.30
CA GLY A 120 17.32 -1.42 28.70
C GLY A 120 18.38 -0.56 29.35
#